data_AF-A0A2R6B096-F1
#
_entry.id   AF-A0A2R6B096-F1
#
_cell.length_a   1.000
_cell.length_b   1.000
_cell.length_c   1.000
_cell.angle_alpha   90.00
_cell.angle_beta   90.00
_cell.angle_gamma   90.00
#
_symmetry.space_group_name_H-M   'P 1'
#
loop_
_entity.id
_entity.type
_entity.pdbx_description
1 polymer ?
#
loop_
_entity_poly.entity_id
_entity_poly.type
_entity_poly.pdbx_seq_one_letter_code
_entity_poly.pdbx_strand_id
1 'polypeptide(L)' 'MMHPRPKHIGIILDGNRRWARERSMPPTYGHRVGYDKAKQVLEWCWELGIQTVTVYALSLDNMKKRNPEEVSSLIGLVEH' A
#
# COMPACT_ATOMS: atom_id res chain seq x y z
N MET A 1 4.26 -6.07 31.86
CA MET A 1 3.21 -7.03 31.43
C MET A 1 3.30 -7.19 29.92
N MET A 2 3.25 -8.41 29.38
CA MET A 2 3.15 -8.61 27.93
C MET A 2 1.70 -8.45 27.51
N HIS A 3 1.42 -7.49 26.63
CA HIS A 3 0.09 -7.34 26.04
C HIS A 3 -0.11 -8.37 24.92
N PRO A 4 -1.33 -8.90 24.74
CA PRO A 4 -1.64 -9.78 23.62
C PRO A 4 -1.39 -9.05 22.30
N ARG A 5 -0.61 -9.69 21.40
CA ARG A 5 -0.36 -9.17 20.05
C ARG A 5 -1.48 -9.60 19.09
N PRO A 6 -1.87 -8.73 18.13
CA PRO A 6 -2.81 -9.13 17.11
C PRO A 6 -2.22 -10.25 16.25
N LYS A 7 -3.05 -11.24 15.89
CA LYS A 7 -2.67 -12.30 14.95
C LYS A 7 -2.91 -11.90 13.50
N HIS A 8 -3.80 -10.93 13.27
CA HIS A 8 -4.22 -10.46 11.96
C HIS A 8 -4.40 -8.94 11.96
N ILE A 9 -3.84 -8.27 10.96
CA ILE A 9 -4.01 -6.83 10.72
C ILE A 9 -4.59 -6.59 9.31
N GLY A 10 -5.57 -5.70 9.22
CA GLY A 10 -6.05 -5.14 7.96
C GLY A 10 -5.45 -3.74 7.73
N ILE A 11 -4.94 -3.49 6.52
CA ILE A 11 -4.27 -2.23 6.16
C ILE A 11 -4.91 -1.65 4.90
N ILE A 12 -5.24 -0.36 4.95
CA ILE A 12 -5.65 0.43 3.78
C ILE A 12 -4.49 1.34 3.39
N LEU A 13 -3.94 1.15 2.18
CA LEU A 13 -2.83 1.96 1.67
C LEU A 13 -3.35 3.25 1.01
N ASP A 14 -3.81 4.19 1.84
CA ASP A 14 -4.33 5.48 1.38
C ASP A 14 -3.29 6.60 1.51
N GLY A 15 -3.45 7.67 0.72
CA GLY A 15 -2.66 8.88 0.81
C GLY A 15 -1.59 9.05 -0.27
N ASN A 16 -1.23 8.00 -1.01
CA ASN A 16 -0.14 8.02 -2.01
C ASN A 16 -0.24 9.18 -3.01
N ARG A 17 -1.44 9.41 -3.58
CA ARG A 17 -1.68 10.50 -4.54
C ARG A 17 -1.55 11.89 -3.89
N ARG A 18 -2.04 12.04 -2.65
CA ARG A 18 -1.95 13.29 -1.89
C ARG A 18 -0.48 13.60 -1.55
N TRP A 19 0.24 12.59 -1.09
CA TRP A 19 1.66 12.67 -0.76
C TRP A 19 2.53 13.07 -1.98
N ALA A 20 2.23 12.52 -3.16
CA ALA A 20 2.92 12.89 -4.40
C ALA A 20 2.60 14.33 -4.82
N ARG A 21 1.33 14.74 -4.74
CA ARG A 21 0.89 16.10 -5.08
C ARG A 21 1.58 17.16 -4.21
N GLU A 22 1.73 16.91 -2.91
CA GLU A 22 2.44 17.80 -1.97
C GLU A 22 3.93 17.99 -2.33
N ARG A 23 4.48 17.11 -3.18
CA ARG A 23 5.87 17.13 -3.64
C ARG A 23 6.00 17.49 -5.12
N SER A 24 4.92 17.94 -5.75
CA SER A 24 4.86 18.20 -7.20
C SER A 24 5.29 16.99 -8.04
N MET A 25 4.99 15.77 -7.55
CA MET A 25 5.32 14.50 -8.19
C MET A 25 4.07 13.84 -8.80
N PRO A 26 4.23 13.01 -9.85
CA PRO A 26 3.12 12.29 -10.45
C PRO A 26 2.57 11.21 -9.48
N PRO A 27 1.28 10.83 -9.60
CA PRO A 27 0.67 9.77 -8.78
C PRO A 27 1.43 8.44 -8.76
N THR A 28 2.01 8.05 -9.90
CA THR A 28 2.81 6.82 -10.04
C THR A 28 4.03 6.80 -9.11
N TYR A 29 4.65 7.95 -8.88
CA TYR A 29 5.74 8.08 -7.92
C TYR A 29 5.24 7.87 -6.48
N GLY A 30 4.09 8.45 -6.13
CA GLY A 30 3.46 8.23 -4.83
C GLY A 30 3.09 6.76 -4.61
N HIS A 31 2.60 6.06 -5.64
CA HIS A 31 2.29 4.63 -5.56
C HIS A 31 3.53 3.77 -5.35
N ARG A 32 4.65 4.08 -6.01
CA ARG A 32 5.92 3.40 -5.78
C ARG A 32 6.40 3.56 -4.34
N VAL A 33 6.41 4.78 -3.83
CA VAL A 33 6.79 5.05 -2.43
C VAL A 33 5.83 4.36 -1.45
N GLY A 34 4.53 4.33 -1.74
CA GLY A 34 3.55 3.61 -0.95
C GLY A 34 3.76 2.09 -0.96
N TYR A 35 4.15 1.52 -2.10
CA TYR A 35 4.50 0.11 -2.23
C TYR A 35 5.76 -0.25 -1.43
N ASP A 36 6.82 0.56 -1.52
CA ASP A 36 8.05 0.35 -0.73
C ASP A 36 7.75 0.46 0.77
N LYS A 37 6.88 1.40 1.17
CA LYS A 37 6.42 1.51 2.55
C LYS A 37 5.62 0.29 2.99
N ALA A 38 4.77 -0.27 2.12
CA ALA A 38 4.01 -1.47 2.43
C ALA A 38 4.93 -2.67 2.69
N LYS A 39 6.00 -2.85 1.89
CA LYS A 39 7.03 -3.86 2.14
C LYS A 39 7.65 -3.73 3.53
N GLN A 40 8.07 -2.52 3.88
CA GLN A 40 8.63 -2.24 5.20
C GLN A 40 7.63 -2.53 6.35
N VAL A 41 6.35 -2.22 6.16
CA VAL A 41 5.32 -2.53 7.17
C VAL A 41 5.11 -4.04 7.31
N LEU A 42 5.18 -4.79 6.22
CA LEU A 42 5.09 -6.26 6.27
C LEU A 42 6.30 -6.87 6.98
N GLU A 43 7.50 -6.33 6.78
CA GLU A 43 8.71 -6.72 7.53
C GLU A 43 8.53 -6.48 9.04
N TRP A 44 8.00 -5.32 9.45
CA TRP A 44 7.69 -5.07 10.86
C TRP A 44 6.64 -6.05 11.40
N CYS A 45 5.60 -6.36 10.62
CA CYS A 45 4.59 -7.34 11.03
C CYS A 45 5.22 -8.71 11.27
N TRP A 46 6.14 -9.12 10.39
CA TRP A 46 6.89 -10.36 10.49
C TRP A 46 7.76 -10.41 11.76
N GLU A 47 8.56 -9.38 12.00
CA GLU A 47 9.41 -9.25 13.20
C GLU A 47 8.59 -9.26 14.51
N LEU A 48 7.38 -8.70 14.47
CA LEU A 48 6.46 -8.67 15.61
C LEU A 48 5.70 -9.99 15.81
N GLY A 49 5.82 -10.96 14.90
CA GLY A 49 5.14 -12.25 14.98
C GLY A 49 3.65 -12.20 14.59
N ILE A 50 3.24 -11.20 13.80
CA ILE A 50 1.88 -11.10 13.25
C ILE A 50 1.79 -12.07 12.06
N GLN A 51 0.86 -13.03 12.14
CA GLN A 51 0.80 -14.16 11.21
C GLN A 51 0.07 -13.83 9.90
N THR A 52 -0.88 -12.89 9.95
CA THR A 52 -1.73 -12.57 8.81
C THR A 52 -1.80 -11.06 8.59
N VAL A 53 -1.63 -10.61 7.35
CA VAL A 53 -1.88 -9.22 6.96
C VAL A 53 -2.77 -9.20 5.72
N THR A 54 -3.85 -8.42 5.77
CA THR A 54 -4.70 -8.14 4.60
C THR A 54 -4.49 -6.71 4.16
N VAL A 55 -4.17 -6.52 2.89
CA VAL A 55 -3.89 -5.20 2.34
C VAL A 55 -4.94 -4.83 1.30
N TYR A 56 -5.56 -3.66 1.46
CA TYR A 56 -6.44 -3.09 0.46
C TYR A 56 -5.63 -2.30 -0.56
N ALA A 57 -5.13 -2.99 -1.58
CA ALA A 57 -4.21 -2.44 -2.58
C ALA A 57 -4.94 -1.67 -3.71
N LEU A 58 -6.08 -2.17 -4.19
CA LEU A 58 -6.83 -1.56 -5.29
C LEU A 58 -8.32 -1.89 -5.21
N SER A 59 -9.18 -0.88 -5.40
CA SER A 59 -10.64 -1.05 -5.44
C SER A 59 -11.18 -1.07 -6.87
N LEU A 60 -12.33 -1.74 -7.07
CA LEU A 60 -13.05 -1.71 -8.36
C LEU A 60 -13.41 -0.29 -8.80
N ASP A 61 -13.78 0.57 -7.85
CA ASP A 61 -14.09 1.97 -8.12
C ASP A 61 -12.84 2.73 -8.60
N ASN A 62 -11.68 2.44 -8.01
CA ASN A 62 -10.41 3.05 -8.42
C ASN A 62 -9.93 2.52 -9.78
N MET A 63 -10.19 1.26 -10.11
CA MET A 63 -9.95 0.74 -11.47
C MET A 63 -10.77 1.48 -12.53
N LYS A 64 -12.00 1.88 -12.20
CA LYS A 64 -12.92 2.56 -13.14
C LYS A 64 -12.67 4.07 -13.24
N LYS A 65 -12.31 4.73 -12.14
CA LYS A 65 -12.23 6.20 -12.07
C LYS A 65 -10.84 6.77 -12.34
N ARG A 66 -9.77 5.98 -12.16
CA ARG A 66 -8.40 6.47 -12.34
C ARG A 66 -7.99 6.35 -13.80
N ASN A 67 -6.98 7.13 -14.17
CA ASN A 67 -6.38 7.06 -15.49
C ASN A 67 -5.84 5.62 -15.76
N PRO A 68 -6.04 5.04 -16.96
CA PRO A 68 -5.62 3.67 -17.27
C PRO A 68 -4.10 3.43 -17.13
N GLU A 69 -3.28 4.40 -17.51
CA GLU A 69 -1.83 4.33 -17.36
C GLU A 69 -1.40 4.33 -15.88
N GLU A 70 -2.09 5.10 -15.03
CA GLU A 70 -1.89 5.06 -13.58
C GLU A 70 -2.23 3.68 -13.00
N VAL A 71 -3.35 3.08 -13.42
CA VAL A 71 -3.78 1.75 -12.96
C VAL A 71 -2.80 0.67 -13.43
N SER A 72 -2.40 0.69 -14.71
CA SER A 72 -1.41 -0.24 -15.26
C SER A 72 -0.07 -0.13 -14.52
N SER A 73 0.41 1.08 -14.27
CA SER A 73 1.63 1.30 -13.48
C SER A 73 1.50 0.77 -12.05
N LEU A 74 0.34 0.88 -11.42
CA LEU A 74 0.11 0.38 -10.06
C LEU A 74 0.06 -1.15 -10.03
N ILE A 75 -0.58 -1.80 -11.01
CA ILE A 75 -0.60 -3.26 -11.14
C ILE A 75 0.82 -3.79 -11.36
N GLY A 76 1.60 -3.16 -12.24
CA GLY A 76 2.98 -3.56 -12.52
C GLY A 76 3.93 -3.46 -11.32
N LEU A 77 3.59 -2.70 -10.27
CA LEU A 77 4.38 -2.73 -9.02
C LEU A 77 4.22 -4.04 -8.25
N VAL A 78 3.09 -4.73 -8.40
CA VAL A 78 2.73 -5.93 -7.61
C VAL A 78 3.08 -7.23 -8.35
N GLU A 79 3.21 -7.17 -9.67
CA GLU A 79 3.57 -8.32 -10.52
C GLU A 79 5.08 -8.63 -10.54
N HIS A 80 5.90 -7.77 -9.92
CA HIS A 80 7.35 -7.90 -9.78
C HIS A 80 7.78 -7.95 -8.32
#